data_AF-A0AAD9UL57-F1
#
_entry.id   AF-A0AAD9UL57-F1
#
_cell.length_a   1.000
_cell.length_b   1.000
_cell.length_c   1.000
_cell.angle_alpha   90.00
_cell.angle_beta   90.00
_cell.angle_gamma   90.00
#
_symmetry.space_group_name_H-M   'P 1'
#
loop_
_entity.id
_entity.type
_entity.pdbx_description
1 polymer ?
#
loop_
_entity_poly.entity_id
_entity_poly.type
_entity_poly.pdbx_seq_one_letter_code
_entity_poly.pdbx_strand_id
1 'polypeptide(L)'
;MHSLFSQVDVSLNGTLVTPSTNTYPYRAYIEILLSLGAEAKHSQLTCVLWYKDTADHMDATDTANEVLQKRQDYTVGSRVVDMMGRLHVDLFFQDRYLLNGVDIKVRLVQSKDTFALMAGGSTPAYKITIVEAALFARKAKLNPSVQMGHIKALDRGTVNTRCVGLIARYFSYREEPCHTPTKISTWGAAEESGSVLYRQ
;
A
#
# COMPACT_ATOMS: atom_id res chain seq x y z
N MET A 1 10.19 3.73 -2.44
CA MET A 1 9.10 4.53 -1.83
C MET A 1 8.32 3.79 -0.75
N HIS A 2 7.72 2.61 -1.00
CA HIS A 2 6.81 1.97 -0.02
C HIS A 2 7.48 1.50 1.28
N SER A 3 8.78 1.18 1.27
CA SER A 3 9.54 0.84 2.48
C SER A 3 9.73 2.02 3.44
N LEU A 4 9.57 3.26 2.97
CA LEU A 4 9.74 4.48 3.77
C LEU A 4 8.66 4.64 4.84
N PHE A 5 7.50 4.00 4.66
CA PHE A 5 6.35 4.11 5.55
C PHE A 5 5.99 2.76 6.13
N SER A 6 5.91 2.64 7.45
CA SER A 6 5.56 1.39 8.12
C SER A 6 4.05 1.16 8.13
N GLN A 7 3.29 2.26 8.12
CA GLN A 7 1.84 2.28 8.19
C GLN A 7 1.27 3.46 7.39
N VAL A 8 0.17 3.21 6.69
CA VAL A 8 -0.60 4.21 5.95
C VAL A 8 -2.05 4.09 6.40
N ASP A 9 -2.52 5.08 7.13
CA ASP A 9 -3.90 5.11 7.61
C ASP A 9 -4.73 6.10 6.81
N VAL A 10 -5.87 5.64 6.32
CA VAL A 10 -6.85 6.49 5.65
C VAL A 10 -8.14 6.45 6.45
N SER A 11 -8.63 7.63 6.83
CA SER A 11 -9.93 7.80 7.46
C SER A 11 -10.85 8.64 6.61
N LEU A 12 -12.10 8.22 6.52
CA LEU A 12 -13.18 8.90 5.82
C LEU A 12 -14.17 9.45 6.86
N ASN A 13 -14.40 10.76 6.89
CA ASN A 13 -15.26 11.44 7.87
C ASN A 13 -14.99 10.99 9.32
N GLY A 14 -13.71 10.91 9.69
CA GLY A 14 -13.27 10.47 11.03
C GLY A 14 -13.31 8.96 11.29
N THR A 15 -13.88 8.15 10.39
CA THR A 15 -13.87 6.68 10.50
C THR A 15 -12.66 6.11 9.77
N LEU A 16 -11.83 5.34 10.47
CA LEU A 16 -10.69 4.65 9.88
C LEU A 16 -11.17 3.53 8.95
N VAL A 17 -10.74 3.53 7.69
CA VAL A 17 -11.12 2.51 6.69
C VAL A 17 -10.00 1.50 6.40
N THR A 18 -8.78 1.80 6.82
CA THR A 18 -7.61 0.93 6.63
C THR A 18 -7.24 0.19 7.91
N PRO A 19 -6.73 -1.05 7.82
CA PRO A 19 -6.18 -1.72 8.99
C PRO A 19 -4.91 -1.01 9.48
N SER A 20 -4.92 -0.55 10.73
CA SER A 20 -3.77 0.10 11.37
C SER A 20 -2.68 -0.89 11.80
N THR A 21 -2.08 -1.57 10.82
CA THR A 21 -0.98 -2.52 11.05
C THR A 21 0.32 -2.02 10.42
N ASN A 22 1.45 -2.29 11.08
CA ASN A 22 2.80 -1.92 10.61
C ASN A 22 3.30 -2.84 9.47
N THR A 23 2.41 -3.29 8.60
CA THR A 23 2.71 -4.28 7.54
C THR A 23 2.58 -3.69 6.13
N TYR A 24 2.38 -2.38 6.01
CA TYR A 24 2.21 -1.69 4.74
C TYR A 24 3.32 -1.99 3.72
N PRO A 25 4.63 -1.96 4.08
CA PRO A 25 5.70 -2.28 3.13
C PRO A 25 5.58 -3.66 2.49
N TYR A 26 5.26 -4.67 3.29
CA TYR A 26 5.13 -6.05 2.83
C TYR A 26 3.92 -6.22 1.91
N ARG A 27 2.79 -5.63 2.30
CA ARG A 27 1.58 -5.62 1.48
C ARG A 27 1.83 -4.97 0.12
N ALA A 28 2.44 -3.77 0.12
CA ALA A 28 2.77 -3.05 -1.10
C ALA A 28 3.73 -3.85 -2.00
N TYR A 29 4.75 -4.48 -1.40
CA TYR A 29 5.71 -5.30 -2.14
C TYR A 29 5.06 -6.51 -2.80
N ILE A 30 4.25 -7.28 -2.06
CA ILE A 30 3.55 -8.47 -2.57
C ILE A 30 2.56 -8.08 -3.66
N GLU A 31 1.78 -7.02 -3.46
CA GLU A 31 0.81 -6.53 -4.43
C GLU A 31 1.49 -6.09 -5.74
N ILE A 32 2.60 -5.36 -5.66
CA ILE A 32 3.41 -5.02 -6.84
C ILE A 32 3.93 -6.28 -7.54
N LEU A 33 4.46 -7.23 -6.75
CA LEU A 33 5.11 -8.42 -7.28
C LEU A 33 4.11 -9.31 -8.03
N LEU A 34 2.90 -9.49 -7.50
CA LEU A 34 1.89 -10.40 -8.02
C LEU A 34 0.94 -9.75 -9.03
N SER A 35 0.55 -8.49 -8.84
CA SER A 35 -0.52 -7.87 -9.63
C SER A 35 -0.02 -7.17 -10.90
N LEU A 36 1.25 -6.74 -10.95
CA LEU A 36 1.77 -5.94 -12.06
C LEU A 36 2.63 -6.77 -13.03
N GLY A 37 2.41 -6.57 -14.33
CA GLY A 37 3.18 -7.19 -15.41
C GLY A 37 4.62 -6.66 -15.52
N ALA A 38 5.45 -7.34 -16.31
CA ALA A 38 6.85 -6.97 -16.53
C ALA A 38 7.01 -5.53 -17.07
N GLU A 39 6.16 -5.12 -18.01
CA GLU A 39 6.22 -3.78 -18.59
C GLU A 39 6.02 -2.66 -17.56
N ALA A 40 5.07 -2.84 -16.64
CA ALA A 40 4.83 -1.88 -15.56
C ALA A 40 6.02 -1.80 -14.59
N LYS A 41 6.66 -2.95 -14.35
CA LYS A 41 7.85 -3.10 -13.52
C LYS A 41 9.09 -2.40 -14.11
N HIS A 42 9.21 -2.37 -15.43
CA HIS A 42 10.30 -1.68 -16.13
C HIS A 42 10.02 -0.19 -16.41
N SER A 43 8.77 0.24 -16.30
CA SER A 43 8.35 1.63 -16.55
C SER A 43 7.93 2.33 -15.26
N GLN A 44 6.64 2.37 -14.95
CA GLN A 44 6.05 3.19 -13.89
C GLN A 44 6.62 2.89 -12.49
N LEU A 45 7.00 1.64 -12.22
CA LEU A 45 7.53 1.26 -10.91
C LEU A 45 8.97 1.72 -10.67
N THR A 46 9.70 2.06 -11.73
CA THR A 46 11.04 2.68 -11.58
C THR A 46 10.95 4.04 -10.89
N CYS A 47 9.83 4.77 -11.05
CA CYS A 47 9.56 6.05 -10.38
C CYS A 47 9.42 5.94 -8.85
N VAL A 48 9.16 4.73 -8.32
CA VAL A 48 9.14 4.44 -6.88
C VAL A 48 10.40 3.71 -6.39
N LEU A 49 11.43 3.64 -7.24
CA LEU A 49 12.67 2.87 -7.06
C LEU A 49 12.44 1.37 -6.82
N TRP A 50 11.37 0.82 -7.41
CA TRP A 50 11.14 -0.61 -7.36
C TRP A 50 11.76 -1.27 -8.60
N TYR A 51 12.55 -2.31 -8.36
CA TYR A 51 13.21 -3.13 -9.37
C TYR A 51 13.08 -4.58 -8.93
N LYS A 52 12.89 -5.48 -9.89
CA LYS A 52 12.79 -6.91 -9.60
C LYS A 52 14.17 -7.46 -9.25
N ASP A 53 14.32 -8.00 -8.04
CA ASP A 53 15.58 -8.58 -7.57
C ASP A 53 16.05 -9.78 -8.42
N THR A 54 17.36 -9.98 -8.42
CA THR A 54 18.00 -11.16 -9.01
C THR A 54 17.85 -12.35 -8.07
N ALA A 55 17.48 -13.52 -8.60
CA ALA A 55 17.38 -14.75 -7.82
C ALA A 55 18.70 -15.06 -7.11
N ASP A 56 18.63 -15.60 -5.89
CA ASP A 56 19.75 -15.95 -5.02
C ASP A 56 20.62 -14.79 -4.51
N HIS A 57 20.29 -13.54 -4.84
CA HIS A 57 21.07 -12.35 -4.48
C HIS A 57 20.27 -11.28 -3.72
N MET A 58 19.10 -11.64 -3.17
CA MET A 58 18.20 -10.68 -2.51
C MET A 58 18.81 -10.07 -1.24
N ASP A 59 19.53 -10.87 -0.44
CA ASP A 59 20.15 -10.43 0.81
C ASP A 59 21.60 -9.95 0.61
N ALA A 60 22.15 -10.11 -0.59
CA ALA A 60 23.50 -9.71 -0.89
C ALA A 60 23.62 -8.17 -0.85
N THR A 61 24.60 -7.68 -0.08
CA THR A 61 24.92 -6.25 0.03
C THR A 61 26.16 -5.86 -0.79
N ASP A 62 26.67 -6.79 -1.60
CA ASP A 62 27.84 -6.63 -2.43
C ASP A 62 27.45 -6.39 -3.89
N THR A 63 28.44 -6.47 -4.79
CA THR A 63 28.21 -6.24 -6.21
C THR A 63 27.38 -7.33 -6.89
N ALA A 64 27.10 -8.45 -6.24
CA ALA A 64 26.27 -9.49 -6.82
C ALA A 64 24.78 -9.08 -6.86
N ASN A 65 24.35 -8.12 -6.03
CA ASN A 65 23.03 -7.52 -6.09
C ASN A 65 23.02 -6.30 -7.04
N GLU A 66 22.90 -6.56 -8.34
CA GLU A 66 22.80 -5.51 -9.38
C GLU A 66 21.67 -4.51 -9.13
N VAL A 67 20.58 -4.97 -8.51
CA VAL A 67 19.41 -4.15 -8.22
C VAL A 67 19.65 -3.19 -7.07
N LEU A 68 20.39 -3.62 -6.05
CA LEU A 68 20.85 -2.74 -4.98
C LEU A 68 21.79 -1.66 -5.54
N GLN A 69 22.72 -2.02 -6.41
CA GLN A 69 23.61 -1.04 -7.07
C GLN A 69 22.82 0.02 -7.84
N LYS A 70 21.86 -0.40 -8.69
CA LYS A 70 20.99 0.53 -9.42
C LYS A 70 20.27 1.51 -8.49
N ARG A 71 19.77 1.03 -7.35
CA ARG A 71 19.12 1.89 -6.35
C ARG A 71 20.12 2.82 -5.65
N GLN A 72 21.31 2.32 -5.36
CA GLN A 72 22.40 3.10 -4.77
C GLN A 72 22.80 4.25 -5.67
N ASP A 73 22.89 4.05 -6.99
CA ASP A 73 23.27 5.08 -7.97
C ASP A 73 22.40 6.35 -7.88
N TYR A 74 21.10 6.19 -7.61
CA TYR A 74 20.18 7.31 -7.38
C TYR A 74 20.49 8.08 -6.10
N THR A 75 21.22 7.53 -5.15
CA THR A 75 21.50 8.13 -3.83
C THR A 75 22.98 8.42 -3.60
N VAL A 76 23.85 8.13 -4.59
CA VAL A 76 25.29 8.39 -4.51
C VAL A 76 25.55 9.86 -4.17
N GLY A 77 26.38 10.08 -3.15
CA GLY A 77 26.73 11.41 -2.65
C GLY A 77 25.63 12.06 -1.79
N SER A 78 24.70 11.27 -1.23
CA SER A 78 23.57 11.77 -0.44
C SER A 78 22.65 12.72 -1.20
N ARG A 79 22.50 12.49 -2.51
CA ARG A 79 21.60 13.30 -3.33
C ARG A 79 20.13 13.07 -2.93
N VAL A 80 19.34 14.12 -3.06
CA VAL A 80 17.88 14.04 -2.87
C VAL A 80 17.28 13.29 -4.05
N VAL A 81 16.35 12.38 -3.78
CA VAL A 81 15.64 11.60 -4.79
C VAL A 81 14.15 11.85 -4.67
N ASP A 82 13.56 12.26 -5.78
CA ASP A 82 12.12 12.39 -5.90
C ASP A 82 11.50 11.05 -6.29
N MET A 83 10.47 10.65 -5.54
CA MET A 83 9.70 9.43 -5.79
C MET A 83 8.24 9.79 -5.95
N MET A 84 7.60 9.22 -6.97
CA MET A 84 6.17 9.41 -7.22
C MET A 84 5.50 8.07 -7.49
N GLY A 85 4.39 7.80 -6.81
CA GLY A 85 3.61 6.60 -7.00
C GLY A 85 2.30 6.61 -6.23
N ARG A 86 1.44 5.64 -6.51
CA ARG A 86 0.16 5.47 -5.80
C ARG A 86 0.42 4.82 -4.44
N LEU A 87 -0.30 5.26 -3.40
CA LEU A 87 -0.26 4.59 -2.10
C LEU A 87 -1.01 3.26 -2.18
N HIS A 88 -0.45 2.22 -1.56
CA HIS A 88 -1.05 0.87 -1.55
C HIS A 88 -2.17 0.75 -0.53
N VAL A 89 -3.31 1.39 -0.83
CA VAL A 89 -4.51 1.39 0.01
C VAL A 89 -5.69 0.96 -0.84
N ASP A 90 -6.49 0.00 -0.36
CA ASP A 90 -7.67 -0.55 -1.08
C ASP A 90 -8.58 0.55 -1.64
N LEU A 91 -8.79 1.60 -0.84
CA LEU A 91 -9.61 2.76 -1.23
C LEU A 91 -9.12 3.45 -2.51
N PHE A 92 -7.81 3.45 -2.76
CA PHE A 92 -7.22 4.10 -3.94
C PHE A 92 -7.16 3.18 -5.15
N PHE A 93 -7.45 1.89 -5.01
CA PHE A 93 -7.51 0.92 -6.11
C PHE A 93 -8.92 0.70 -6.67
N GLN A 94 -9.95 1.23 -6.03
CA GLN A 94 -11.32 1.13 -6.55
C GLN A 94 -11.50 1.97 -7.84
N ASP A 95 -12.35 1.50 -8.75
CA ASP A 95 -12.69 2.21 -10.00
C ASP A 95 -13.71 3.35 -9.81
N ARG A 96 -14.22 3.54 -8.59
CA ARG A 96 -15.27 4.51 -8.28
C ARG A 96 -14.71 5.78 -7.66
N TYR A 97 -15.24 6.92 -8.08
CA TYR A 97 -14.95 8.21 -7.46
C TYR A 97 -15.62 8.31 -6.08
N LEU A 98 -14.95 8.98 -5.16
CA LEU A 98 -15.54 9.38 -3.89
C LEU A 98 -16.54 10.52 -4.13
N LEU A 99 -17.63 10.49 -3.38
CA LEU A 99 -18.62 11.55 -3.42
C LEU A 99 -18.06 12.86 -2.86
N ASN A 100 -18.64 13.97 -3.31
CA ASN A 100 -18.32 15.27 -2.75
C ASN A 100 -18.81 15.36 -1.28
N GLY A 101 -18.06 16.07 -0.44
CA GLY A 101 -18.37 16.24 0.98
C GLY A 101 -17.90 15.09 1.88
N VAL A 102 -17.12 14.14 1.37
CA VAL A 102 -16.39 13.16 2.19
C VAL A 102 -15.01 13.76 2.52
N ASP A 103 -14.74 13.96 3.81
CA ASP A 103 -13.43 14.35 4.30
C ASP A 103 -12.50 13.13 4.32
N ILE A 104 -11.31 13.28 3.75
CA ILE A 104 -10.30 12.22 3.64
C ILE A 104 -9.07 12.69 4.38
N LYS A 105 -8.72 11.96 5.43
CA LYS A 105 -7.47 12.17 6.17
C LYS A 105 -6.54 10.99 5.93
N VAL A 106 -5.37 11.29 5.38
CA VAL A 106 -4.29 10.32 5.13
C VAL A 106 -3.17 10.59 6.14
N ARG A 107 -2.80 9.58 6.92
CA ARG A 107 -1.68 9.62 7.86
C ARG A 107 -0.63 8.62 7.42
N LEU A 108 0.58 9.10 7.17
CA LEU A 108 1.75 8.29 6.83
C LEU A 108 2.65 8.20 8.06
N VAL A 109 2.99 6.98 8.48
CA VAL A 109 3.94 6.74 9.57
C VAL A 109 5.25 6.28 8.96
N GLN A 110 6.34 6.99 9.26
CA GLN A 110 7.66 6.65 8.75
C GLN A 110 8.15 5.30 9.32
N SER A 111 8.83 4.51 8.50
CA SER A 111 9.55 3.30 8.91
C SER A 111 10.84 3.66 9.65
N LYS A 112 11.37 2.70 10.41
CA LYS A 112 12.75 2.79 10.92
C LYS A 112 13.74 2.76 9.76
N ASP A 113 14.81 3.54 9.85
CA ASP A 113 15.86 3.57 8.82
C ASP A 113 16.48 2.18 8.58
N THR A 114 16.64 1.39 9.64
CA THR A 114 17.16 0.01 9.58
C THR A 114 16.29 -0.94 8.78
N PHE A 115 15.00 -0.64 8.64
CA PHE A 115 14.08 -1.43 7.82
C PHE A 115 14.03 -0.88 6.39
N ALA A 116 14.06 0.44 6.23
CA ALA A 116 13.87 1.08 4.93
C ALA A 116 15.12 1.07 4.03
N LEU A 117 16.32 0.98 4.62
CA LEU A 117 17.61 0.93 3.91
C LEU A 117 18.27 -0.44 4.06
N MET A 118 18.90 -0.88 2.97
CA MET A 118 19.87 -1.97 2.99
C MET A 118 21.27 -1.37 2.91
N ALA A 119 22.16 -1.79 3.80
CA ALA A 119 23.53 -1.32 3.83
C ALA A 119 24.48 -2.45 4.23
N GLY A 120 25.60 -2.58 3.52
CA GLY A 120 26.68 -3.48 3.87
C GLY A 120 27.67 -2.84 4.85
N GLY A 121 28.29 -3.63 5.72
CA GLY A 121 29.34 -3.22 6.64
C GLY A 121 28.91 -3.11 8.11
N SER A 122 29.89 -3.07 9.03
CA SER A 122 29.68 -3.12 10.49
C SER A 122 29.16 -1.82 11.12
N THR A 123 29.07 -0.72 10.35
CA THR A 123 28.79 0.62 10.89
C THR A 123 28.07 1.59 9.92
N PRO A 124 26.99 1.23 9.21
CA PRO A 124 26.33 2.19 8.33
C PRO A 124 25.21 2.90 9.10
N ALA A 125 25.52 4.03 9.72
CA ALA A 125 24.51 4.94 10.30
C ALA A 125 23.85 5.79 9.19
N TYR A 126 23.27 5.13 8.17
CA TYR A 126 22.49 5.84 7.15
C TYR A 126 21.12 6.20 7.69
N LYS A 127 20.69 7.43 7.44
CA LYS A 127 19.43 7.98 7.90
C LYS A 127 18.62 8.51 6.72
N ILE A 128 17.32 8.23 6.70
CA ILE A 128 16.40 8.81 5.73
C ILE A 128 15.78 10.07 6.31
N THR A 129 15.86 11.17 5.57
CA THR A 129 15.14 12.40 5.88
C THR A 129 14.17 12.70 4.74
N ILE A 130 12.88 12.88 5.06
CA ILE A 130 11.88 13.35 4.10
C ILE A 130 11.98 14.87 4.03
N VAL A 131 12.40 15.39 2.88
CA VAL A 131 12.53 16.84 2.65
C VAL A 131 11.16 17.47 2.40
N GLU A 132 10.38 16.88 1.50
CA GLU A 132 9.05 17.34 1.12
C GLU A 132 8.15 16.14 0.81
N ALA A 133 6.84 16.28 1.05
CA ALA A 133 5.84 15.30 0.66
C ALA A 133 4.55 16.00 0.21
N ALA A 134 4.07 15.66 -0.98
CA ALA A 134 2.83 16.19 -1.54
C ALA A 134 1.88 15.05 -1.97
N LEU A 135 0.57 15.25 -1.76
CA LEU A 135 -0.47 14.32 -2.19
C LEU A 135 -1.24 14.92 -3.38
N PHE A 136 -1.17 14.24 -4.53
CA PHE A 136 -1.90 14.64 -5.73
C PHE A 136 -3.22 13.84 -5.83
N ALA A 137 -4.35 14.55 -5.80
CA ALA A 137 -5.68 13.97 -5.96
C ALA A 137 -6.36 14.52 -7.21
N ARG A 138 -7.02 13.65 -7.98
CA ARG A 138 -7.82 14.05 -9.15
C ARG A 138 -9.24 14.38 -8.73
N LYS A 139 -9.72 15.57 -9.09
CA LYS A 139 -11.11 16.01 -8.89
C LYS A 139 -11.84 16.03 -10.23
N ALA A 140 -12.91 15.26 -10.35
CA ALA A 140 -13.78 15.27 -11.53
C ALA A 140 -14.92 16.29 -11.35
N LYS A 141 -15.19 17.08 -12.39
CA LYS A 141 -16.33 18.00 -12.42
C LYS A 141 -17.52 17.29 -13.09
N LEU A 142 -18.60 17.09 -12.34
CA LEU A 142 -19.82 16.45 -12.85
C LEU A 142 -20.73 17.47 -13.54
N ASN A 143 -21.53 16.99 -14.49
CA ASN A 143 -22.61 17.79 -15.07
C ASN A 143 -23.64 18.14 -13.96
N PRO A 144 -24.13 19.40 -13.86
CA PRO A 144 -25.08 19.83 -12.84
C PRO A 144 -26.34 18.94 -12.72
N SER A 145 -26.86 18.40 -13.82
CA SER A 145 -28.03 17.52 -13.80
C SER A 145 -27.75 16.21 -13.06
N VAL A 146 -26.55 15.64 -13.24
CA VAL A 146 -26.11 14.41 -12.56
C VAL A 146 -25.83 14.69 -11.09
N GLN A 147 -25.21 15.83 -10.79
CA GLN A 147 -24.96 16.24 -9.41
C GLN A 147 -26.28 16.40 -8.63
N MET A 148 -27.29 17.02 -9.23
CA MET A 148 -28.62 17.15 -8.61
C MET A 148 -29.31 15.79 -8.43
N GLY A 149 -29.12 14.88 -9.38
CA GLY A 149 -29.56 13.48 -9.25
C GLY A 149 -28.92 12.78 -8.04
N HIS A 150 -27.61 12.94 -7.83
CA HIS A 150 -26.92 12.40 -6.67
C HIS A 150 -27.42 12.99 -5.35
N ILE A 151 -27.65 14.31 -5.29
CA ILE A 151 -28.19 14.97 -4.08
C ILE A 151 -29.57 14.38 -3.73
N LYS A 152 -30.49 14.31 -4.69
CA LYS A 152 -31.83 13.72 -4.49
C LYS A 152 -31.78 12.24 -4.11
N ALA A 153 -30.79 11.49 -4.60
CA ALA A 153 -30.59 10.10 -4.23
C ALA A 153 -30.08 9.95 -2.80
N LEU A 154 -29.18 10.85 -2.37
CA LEU A 154 -28.65 10.89 -0.99
C LEU A 154 -29.71 11.28 0.04
N ASP A 155 -30.71 12.10 -0.34
CA ASP A 155 -31.85 12.38 0.54
C ASP A 155 -32.67 11.13 0.87
N ARG A 156 -32.68 10.15 -0.04
CA ARG A 156 -33.52 8.94 0.04
C ARG A 156 -32.78 7.73 0.62
N GLY A 157 -31.45 7.69 0.54
CA GLY A 157 -30.68 6.53 0.96
C GLY A 157 -29.18 6.78 1.06
N THR A 158 -28.48 5.82 1.65
CA THR A 158 -27.03 5.86 1.86
C THR A 158 -26.30 5.36 0.61
N VAL A 159 -25.14 5.95 0.33
CA VAL A 159 -24.27 5.46 -0.75
C VAL A 159 -23.32 4.39 -0.22
N ASN A 160 -23.28 3.27 -0.93
CA ASN A 160 -22.34 2.18 -0.67
C ASN A 160 -21.13 2.33 -1.59
N THR A 161 -20.01 2.77 -1.04
CA THR A 161 -18.70 2.65 -1.69
C THR A 161 -18.09 1.31 -1.25
N ARG A 162 -17.81 0.43 -2.23
CA ARG A 162 -17.10 -0.82 -1.94
C ARG A 162 -15.67 -0.48 -1.52
N CYS A 163 -15.43 -0.48 -0.22
CA CYS A 163 -14.10 -0.54 0.36
C CYS A 163 -13.79 -2.01 0.63
N VAL A 164 -13.55 -2.82 -0.42
CA VAL A 164 -13.16 -4.22 -0.20
C VAL A 164 -11.73 -4.21 0.32
N GLY A 165 -11.58 -4.41 1.62
CA GLY A 165 -10.28 -4.70 2.22
C GLY A 165 -9.86 -6.12 1.88
N LEU A 166 -8.67 -6.30 1.33
CA LEU A 166 -8.03 -7.62 1.31
C LEU A 166 -7.57 -7.93 2.74
N ILE A 167 -8.48 -8.47 3.56
CA ILE A 167 -8.12 -8.99 4.88
C ILE A 167 -7.31 -10.27 4.63
N ALA A 168 -5.99 -10.16 4.63
CA ALA A 168 -5.11 -11.31 4.74
C ALA A 168 -5.33 -11.93 6.12
N ARG A 169 -6.24 -12.92 6.20
CA ARG A 169 -6.37 -13.78 7.37
C ARG A 169 -5.09 -14.63 7.43
N TYR A 170 -4.22 -14.34 8.40
CA TYR A 170 -3.03 -15.15 8.63
C TYR A 170 -3.46 -16.58 9.01
N PHE A 171 -3.02 -17.57 8.24
CA PHE A 171 -3.07 -18.96 8.67
C PHE A 171 -1.97 -19.17 9.70
N SER A 172 -2.34 -19.36 10.96
CA SER A 172 -1.43 -19.91 11.97
C SER A 172 -1.38 -21.42 11.78
N TYR A 173 -0.25 -21.94 11.31
CA TYR A 173 0.01 -23.38 11.36
C TYR A 173 0.58 -23.69 12.74
N ARG A 174 -0.18 -24.41 13.58
CA ARG A 174 0.36 -25.03 14.78
C ARG A 174 0.94 -26.38 14.36
N GLU A 175 2.26 -26.46 14.25
CA GLU A 175 2.93 -27.76 14.12
C GLU A 175 2.76 -28.53 15.43
N GLU A 176 1.89 -29.53 15.41
CA GLU A 176 1.88 -30.60 16.43
C GLU A 176 2.76 -31.75 15.90
N PRO A 177 3.55 -32.41 16.76
CA PRO A 177 4.46 -33.47 16.35
C PRO A 177 3.71 -34.63 15.66
N CYS A 178 4.31 -35.11 14.58
CA CYS A 178 3.72 -36.04 13.62
C CYS A 178 3.27 -37.36 14.27
N HIS A 179 2.01 -37.73 14.05
CA HIS A 179 1.56 -39.08 13.65
C HIS A 179 0.02 -39.15 13.69
N THR A 180 -0.63 -38.82 12.56
CA THR A 180 -1.83 -39.46 11.97
C THR A 180 -2.51 -38.51 10.97
N PRO A 181 -3.17 -39.01 9.90
CA PRO A 181 -3.79 -38.16 8.90
C PRO A 181 -5.15 -37.66 9.40
N THR A 182 -5.28 -36.37 9.68
CA THR A 182 -6.55 -35.79 10.13
C THR A 182 -7.17 -34.86 9.07
N LYS A 183 -8.46 -35.08 8.83
CA LYS A 183 -9.34 -34.37 7.89
C LYS A 183 -9.27 -32.84 8.04
N ILE A 184 -9.25 -32.16 6.89
CA ILE A 184 -9.57 -30.73 6.76
C ILE A 184 -11.06 -30.56 7.09
N SER A 185 -11.38 -30.02 8.25
CA SER A 185 -12.77 -29.66 8.60
C SER A 185 -12.93 -28.16 8.75
N THR A 186 -13.89 -27.67 7.96
CA THR A 186 -14.65 -26.41 8.04
C THR A 186 -14.05 -25.14 7.42
N TRP A 187 -14.75 -24.70 6.38
CA TRP A 187 -14.74 -23.38 5.79
C TRP A 187 -15.59 -22.44 6.65
N GLY A 188 -14.98 -21.36 7.13
CA GLY A 188 -15.69 -20.19 7.66
C GLY A 188 -15.45 -19.00 6.75
N ALA A 189 -16.17 -18.93 5.62
CA ALA A 189 -16.23 -17.71 4.82
C ALA A 189 -17.13 -16.71 5.56
N ALA A 190 -16.52 -15.82 6.33
CA ALA A 190 -17.13 -14.55 6.67
C ALA A 190 -16.47 -13.49 5.79
N GLU A 191 -17.08 -13.26 4.63
CA GLU A 191 -16.87 -12.05 3.84
C GLU A 191 -17.49 -10.90 4.65
N GLU A 192 -16.70 -10.24 5.50
CA GLU A 192 -17.12 -8.96 6.06
C GLU A 192 -16.91 -7.90 4.98
N SER A 193 -17.90 -7.76 4.11
CA SER A 193 -18.06 -6.55 3.31
C SER A 193 -18.40 -5.40 4.28
N GLY A 194 -17.38 -4.73 4.80
CA GLY A 194 -17.57 -3.47 5.51
C GLY A 194 -18.08 -2.40 4.54
N SER A 195 -19.39 -2.17 4.49
CA SER A 195 -19.95 -0.99 3.84
C SER A 195 -19.87 0.18 4.80
N VAL A 196 -19.14 1.23 4.46
CA VAL A 196 -19.18 2.47 5.22
C VAL A 196 -20.42 3.24 4.78
N LEU A 197 -21.45 3.26 5.63
CA LEU A 197 -22.71 3.94 5.38
C LEU A 197 -22.59 5.41 5.81
N TYR A 198 -22.89 6.34 4.92
CA TYR A 198 -22.96 7.77 5.23
C TYR A 198 -24.36 8.33 5.01
N ARG A 199 -24.81 9.17 5.96
CA ARG A 199 -25.95 10.08 5.85
C ARG A 199 -25.42 11.50 6.12
N GLN A 200 -25.85 12.49 5.35
CA GLN A 200 -25.61 13.90 5.67
C GLN A 200 -26.38 14.31 6.93
#